data_AF-A0A4U3ETQ2-F1
#
_entry.id   AF-A0A4U3ETQ2-F1
#
_cell.length_a   1.000
_cell.length_b   1.000
_cell.length_c   1.000
_cell.angle_alpha   90.00
_cell.angle_beta   90.00
_cell.angle_gamma   90.00
#
_symmetry.space_group_name_H-M   'P 1'
#
loop_
_entity.id
_entity.type
_entity.pdbx_description
1 polymer ?
#
loop_
_entity_poly.entity_id
_entity_poly.type
_entity_poly.pdbx_seq_one_letter_code
_entity_poly.pdbx_strand_id
1 'polypeptide(L)'
;MKDMYTGIDGLEQALLLWADITGISPEKTGGTFTVDQWRIREMNNELKESLAYDPTKITTIMLLECYLNDFIDNRSLSLRSIVEDTNFMQEYFTKIKKLASIISSEDILKIKSEFQKNIISSLNHYGVTKPNTFEMVNDLTALSFLRRDAFKSMHTLECHQFLQGTPEDNKPLYHQDVYQFWDINSLIYLLAQSPSGICLSLIKDPFDSSSYFVFGIRNGGTISILTDKDRESHPLQKYMSRRPDRDLASRMWKHHFPYSVMDIEIEDSGFSAYAKKRKQDEVISYQTEFISIKKISDLEPNEMIWVSMLFSQIEKKFWKEAYKAPELSYTTDMITQKKIIKVAQELPGIIEDYKPLEAPLITTSLLTDPNIDLDWDYPAEGINSWMEKRYKDLVSDEILNQNGENDNKILIGEADQSEELITSLQGHYNEVDISTNHFLIVDKDTFWEFNVFGKSVYKRSIELKSADPSKFGTENEILREQRWFARYNQASIVNYAAQQEFIKRKSEMLDWVKERIYKNLDFLYQSIAQGELKIIKPK
;
A
#
# COMPACT_ATOMS: atom_id res chain seq x y z
N MET A 1 -18.83 -29.72 4.57
CA MET A 1 -17.63 -30.45 4.08
C MET A 1 -17.91 -31.28 2.82
N LYS A 2 -19.08 -31.94 2.65
CA LYS A 2 -19.36 -32.76 1.44
C LYS A 2 -19.49 -31.99 0.11
N ASP A 3 -19.76 -30.69 0.13
CA ASP A 3 -19.94 -29.89 -1.11
C ASP A 3 -18.70 -29.06 -1.52
N MET A 4 -17.54 -29.24 -0.86
CA MET A 4 -16.29 -28.48 -1.17
C MET A 4 -15.33 -29.20 -2.11
N TYR A 5 -15.60 -30.46 -2.51
CA TYR A 5 -14.62 -31.35 -3.17
C TYR A 5 -15.00 -31.80 -4.59
N THR A 6 -16.04 -31.25 -5.21
CA THR A 6 -16.38 -31.62 -6.60
C THR A 6 -15.32 -31.09 -7.57
N GLY A 7 -14.60 -31.97 -8.27
CA GLY A 7 -13.75 -31.57 -9.39
C GLY A 7 -12.56 -32.49 -9.70
N ILE A 8 -11.96 -33.12 -8.69
CA ILE A 8 -10.88 -34.09 -8.89
C ILE A 8 -11.05 -35.27 -7.92
N ASP A 9 -11.24 -36.46 -8.50
CA ASP A 9 -11.46 -37.69 -7.74
C ASP A 9 -10.27 -37.98 -6.81
N GLY A 10 -10.59 -38.26 -5.54
CA GLY A 10 -9.59 -38.63 -4.53
C GLY A 10 -8.90 -37.47 -3.81
N LEU A 11 -9.13 -36.20 -4.16
CA LEU A 11 -8.48 -35.06 -3.49
C LEU A 11 -8.81 -34.96 -1.99
N GLU A 12 -10.08 -35.14 -1.61
CA GLU A 12 -10.49 -35.16 -0.19
C GLU A 12 -9.74 -36.26 0.57
N GLN A 13 -9.65 -37.46 -0.01
CA GLN A 13 -8.90 -38.56 0.57
C GLN A 13 -7.40 -38.25 0.65
N ALA A 14 -6.83 -37.58 -0.34
CA ALA A 14 -5.42 -37.17 -0.34
C ALA A 14 -5.12 -36.19 0.81
N LEU A 15 -5.99 -35.20 1.04
CA LEU A 15 -5.84 -34.24 2.12
C LEU A 15 -6.01 -34.87 3.51
N LEU A 16 -6.93 -35.83 3.64
CA LEU A 16 -7.09 -36.62 4.88
C LEU A 16 -5.82 -37.46 5.14
N LEU A 17 -5.30 -38.13 4.12
CA LEU A 17 -4.05 -38.89 4.24
C LEU A 17 -2.87 -37.98 4.61
N TRP A 18 -2.79 -36.77 4.05
CA TRP A 18 -1.77 -35.80 4.41
C TRP A 18 -1.83 -35.39 5.89
N ALA A 19 -3.04 -35.08 6.39
CA ALA A 19 -3.23 -34.75 7.80
C ALA A 19 -2.85 -35.94 8.72
N ASP A 20 -3.20 -37.17 8.31
CA ASP A 20 -2.85 -38.39 9.04
C ASP A 20 -1.34 -38.68 9.02
N ILE A 21 -0.66 -38.47 7.89
CA ILE A 21 0.79 -38.68 7.72
C ILE A 21 1.57 -37.66 8.55
N THR A 22 1.19 -36.40 8.51
CA THR A 22 1.89 -35.34 9.22
C THR A 22 1.55 -35.27 10.71
N GLY A 23 0.39 -35.81 11.11
CA GLY A 23 -0.13 -35.75 12.47
C GLY A 23 -0.58 -34.34 12.89
N ILE A 24 -0.67 -33.39 11.95
CA ILE A 24 -1.10 -32.01 12.21
C ILE A 24 -2.40 -31.75 11.46
N SER A 25 -3.47 -31.63 12.23
CA SER A 25 -4.78 -31.24 11.70
C SER A 25 -4.68 -29.86 11.02
N PRO A 26 -5.24 -29.70 9.82
CA PRO A 26 -5.35 -28.39 9.17
C PRO A 26 -6.12 -27.36 10.01
N GLU A 27 -7.00 -27.79 10.91
CA GLU A 27 -7.80 -26.90 11.79
C GLU A 27 -7.06 -26.46 13.06
N LYS A 28 -5.84 -26.97 13.31
CA LYS A 28 -5.07 -26.60 14.49
C LYS A 28 -4.45 -25.21 14.32
N THR A 29 -5.13 -24.19 14.85
CA THR A 29 -4.70 -22.77 14.76
C THR A 29 -3.89 -22.27 15.96
N GLY A 30 -3.93 -22.98 17.09
CA GLY A 30 -3.28 -22.56 18.35
C GLY A 30 -2.44 -23.65 19.03
N GLY A 31 -1.61 -23.23 19.99
CA GLY A 31 -0.72 -24.08 20.80
C GLY A 31 0.76 -23.86 20.52
N THR A 32 1.62 -24.54 21.28
CA THR A 32 3.07 -24.56 21.04
C THR A 32 3.36 -25.53 19.90
N PHE A 33 4.07 -25.04 18.88
CA PHE A 33 4.51 -25.83 17.73
C PHE A 33 6.03 -25.97 17.77
N THR A 34 6.54 -27.15 17.43
CA THR A 34 7.96 -27.27 17.06
C THR A 34 8.20 -26.61 15.69
N VAL A 35 9.46 -26.37 15.32
CA VAL A 35 9.81 -25.79 14.01
C VAL A 35 9.20 -26.60 12.84
N ASP A 36 9.29 -27.93 12.90
CA ASP A 36 8.70 -28.81 11.88
C ASP A 36 7.17 -28.71 11.82
N GLN A 37 6.52 -28.64 12.99
CA GLN A 37 5.07 -28.50 13.05
C GLN A 37 4.61 -27.13 12.56
N TRP A 38 5.43 -26.09 12.74
CA TRP A 38 5.17 -24.76 12.20
C TRP A 38 5.27 -24.79 10.67
N ARG A 39 6.29 -25.45 10.10
CA ARG A 39 6.40 -25.64 8.64
C ARG A 39 5.20 -26.37 8.04
N ILE A 40 4.76 -27.47 8.67
CA ILE A 40 3.56 -28.22 8.24
C ILE A 40 2.30 -27.36 8.36
N ARG A 41 2.19 -26.52 9.38
CA ARG A 41 1.08 -25.58 9.54
C ARG A 41 1.05 -24.58 8.38
N GLU A 42 2.18 -24.02 7.99
CA GLU A 42 2.24 -23.11 6.84
C GLU A 42 1.84 -23.82 5.53
N MET A 43 2.33 -25.05 5.30
CA MET A 43 1.88 -25.88 4.17
C MET A 43 0.35 -26.09 4.19
N ASN A 44 -0.22 -26.38 5.36
CA ASN A 44 -1.68 -26.52 5.51
C ASN A 44 -2.44 -25.22 5.20
N ASN A 45 -1.90 -24.05 5.57
CA ASN A 45 -2.48 -22.76 5.23
C ASN A 45 -2.45 -22.55 3.71
N GLU A 46 -1.34 -22.84 3.06
CA GLU A 46 -1.18 -22.69 1.60
C GLU A 46 -2.09 -23.66 0.82
N LEU A 47 -2.28 -24.90 1.31
CA LEU A 47 -3.26 -25.84 0.76
C LEU A 47 -4.69 -25.30 0.92
N LYS A 48 -5.04 -24.75 2.10
CA LYS A 48 -6.36 -24.14 2.34
C LYS A 48 -6.63 -22.95 1.43
N GLU A 49 -5.65 -22.05 1.28
CA GLU A 49 -5.74 -20.91 0.37
C GLU A 49 -5.94 -21.37 -1.08
N SER A 50 -5.13 -22.32 -1.56
CA SER A 50 -5.28 -22.83 -2.93
C SER A 50 -6.63 -23.51 -3.18
N LEU A 51 -7.16 -24.24 -2.19
CA LEU A 51 -8.50 -24.82 -2.26
C LEU A 51 -9.60 -23.76 -2.31
N ALA A 52 -9.43 -22.64 -1.62
CA ALA A 52 -10.40 -21.54 -1.64
C ALA A 52 -10.37 -20.80 -2.98
N TYR A 53 -9.18 -20.51 -3.51
CA TYR A 53 -9.01 -19.61 -4.64
C TYR A 53 -9.01 -20.28 -6.02
N ASP A 54 -8.60 -21.55 -6.13
CA ASP A 54 -8.59 -22.28 -7.40
C ASP A 54 -9.83 -23.20 -7.53
N PRO A 55 -10.79 -22.89 -8.42
CA PRO A 55 -11.95 -23.75 -8.64
C PRO A 55 -11.57 -25.11 -9.23
N THR A 56 -10.49 -25.18 -10.01
CA THR A 56 -10.04 -26.42 -10.69
C THR A 56 -9.33 -27.37 -9.74
N LYS A 57 -8.91 -26.90 -8.57
CA LYS A 57 -8.15 -27.66 -7.55
C LYS A 57 -6.80 -28.22 -8.01
N ILE A 58 -6.37 -27.95 -9.25
CA ILE A 58 -5.07 -28.40 -9.77
C ILE A 58 -3.92 -27.82 -8.96
N THR A 59 -4.02 -26.56 -8.52
CA THR A 59 -3.00 -25.91 -7.69
C THR A 59 -2.79 -26.67 -6.39
N THR A 60 -3.86 -27.04 -5.70
CA THR A 60 -3.79 -27.81 -4.46
C THR A 60 -3.11 -29.16 -4.66
N ILE A 61 -3.39 -29.86 -5.77
CA ILE A 61 -2.77 -31.16 -6.06
C ILE A 61 -1.27 -31.03 -6.33
N MET A 62 -0.86 -30.04 -7.11
CA MET A 62 0.56 -29.81 -7.38
C MET A 62 1.30 -29.42 -6.10
N LEU A 63 0.73 -28.52 -5.28
CA LEU A 63 1.31 -28.17 -3.98
C LEU A 63 1.42 -29.37 -3.05
N LEU A 64 0.37 -30.21 -2.99
CA LEU A 64 0.35 -31.41 -2.16
C LEU A 64 1.44 -32.41 -2.57
N GLU A 65 1.71 -32.55 -3.87
CA GLU A 65 2.84 -33.34 -4.38
C GLU A 65 4.17 -32.78 -3.90
N CYS A 66 4.37 -31.47 -4.03
CA CYS A 66 5.59 -30.80 -3.59
C CYS A 66 5.83 -30.98 -2.09
N TYR A 67 4.81 -30.74 -1.26
CA TYR A 67 4.93 -30.90 0.19
C TYR A 67 5.11 -32.36 0.61
N LEU A 68 4.49 -33.32 -0.10
CA LEU A 68 4.72 -34.73 0.18
C LEU A 68 6.18 -35.11 -0.05
N ASN A 69 6.73 -34.72 -1.20
CA ASN A 69 8.13 -35.02 -1.54
C ASN A 69 9.08 -34.34 -0.53
N ASP A 70 8.88 -33.06 -0.29
CA ASP A 70 9.67 -32.29 0.67
C ASP A 70 9.58 -32.84 2.11
N PHE A 71 8.38 -33.30 2.52
CA PHE A 71 8.20 -33.94 3.81
C PHE A 71 8.94 -35.28 3.89
N ILE A 72 8.86 -36.12 2.86
CA ILE A 72 9.56 -37.42 2.82
C ILE A 72 11.08 -37.21 2.84
N ASP A 73 11.60 -36.31 2.02
CA ASP A 73 13.04 -36.06 1.88
C ASP A 73 13.67 -35.54 3.17
N ASN A 74 12.92 -34.74 3.93
CA ASN A 74 13.39 -34.17 5.20
C ASN A 74 13.05 -35.04 6.43
N ARG A 75 12.32 -36.15 6.27
CA ARG A 75 11.91 -36.99 7.40
C ARG A 75 13.03 -37.96 7.79
N SER A 76 13.54 -37.81 9.01
CA SER A 76 14.46 -38.79 9.60
C SER A 76 13.70 -39.82 10.46
N LEU A 77 14.06 -41.09 10.31
CA LEU A 77 13.53 -42.21 11.09
C LEU A 77 14.70 -43.05 11.60
N SER A 78 14.67 -43.44 12.88
CA SER A 78 15.72 -44.29 13.45
C SER A 78 15.49 -45.76 13.12
N LEU A 79 16.56 -46.55 12.95
CA LEU A 79 16.43 -48.00 12.79
C LEU A 79 15.75 -48.66 13.99
N ARG A 80 15.96 -48.12 15.20
CA ARG A 80 15.31 -48.59 16.43
C ARG A 80 13.79 -48.44 16.35
N SER A 81 13.29 -47.25 15.98
CA SER A 81 11.85 -47.01 15.84
C SER A 81 11.20 -47.90 14.77
N ILE A 82 11.95 -48.30 13.74
CA ILE A 82 11.45 -49.20 12.71
C ILE A 82 11.30 -50.64 13.22
N VAL A 83 12.25 -51.10 14.03
CA VAL A 83 12.25 -52.46 14.57
C VAL A 83 11.27 -52.61 15.74
N GLU A 84 11.17 -51.61 16.61
CA GLU A 84 10.33 -51.66 17.81
C GLU A 84 8.83 -51.60 17.50
N ASP A 85 8.42 -50.91 16.43
CA ASP A 85 7.00 -50.80 16.04
C ASP A 85 6.80 -51.04 14.53
N THR A 86 7.06 -52.27 14.11
CA THR A 86 6.98 -52.67 12.70
C THR A 86 5.58 -52.50 12.12
N ASN A 87 4.53 -52.76 12.90
CA ASN A 87 3.15 -52.65 12.42
C ASN A 87 2.76 -51.19 12.15
N PHE A 88 3.05 -50.29 13.08
CA PHE A 88 2.83 -48.86 12.87
C PHE A 88 3.59 -48.35 11.64
N MET A 89 4.86 -48.74 11.49
CA MET A 89 5.66 -48.30 10.35
C MET A 89 5.13 -48.83 9.00
N GLN A 90 4.64 -50.07 8.96
CA GLN A 90 3.97 -50.60 7.76
C GLN A 90 2.71 -49.81 7.41
N GLU A 91 1.87 -49.49 8.41
CA GLU A 91 0.68 -48.68 8.20
C GLU A 91 1.05 -47.26 7.72
N TYR A 92 2.06 -46.66 8.33
CA TYR A 92 2.57 -45.34 7.96
C TYR A 92 3.06 -45.29 6.51
N PHE A 93 3.89 -46.25 6.09
CA PHE A 93 4.33 -46.34 4.69
C PHE A 93 3.18 -46.65 3.73
N THR A 94 2.17 -47.40 4.17
CA THR A 94 0.97 -47.67 3.37
C THR A 94 0.19 -46.38 3.09
N LYS A 95 0.04 -45.50 4.10
CA LYS A 95 -0.60 -44.19 3.93
C LYS A 95 0.17 -43.31 2.94
N ILE A 96 1.51 -43.25 3.06
CA ILE A 96 2.37 -42.49 2.14
C ILE A 96 2.24 -43.01 0.70
N LYS A 97 2.35 -44.32 0.50
CA LYS A 97 2.20 -44.93 -0.83
C LYS A 97 0.83 -44.68 -1.43
N LYS A 98 -0.22 -44.74 -0.61
CA LYS A 98 -1.59 -44.46 -1.05
C LYS A 98 -1.74 -43.01 -1.48
N LEU A 99 -1.23 -42.06 -0.69
CA LEU A 99 -1.25 -40.64 -1.06
C LEU A 99 -0.49 -40.39 -2.37
N ALA A 100 0.73 -40.92 -2.50
CA ALA A 100 1.51 -40.82 -3.73
C ALA A 100 0.76 -41.42 -4.95
N SER A 101 0.10 -42.57 -4.78
CA SER A 101 -0.66 -43.21 -5.86
C SER A 101 -1.86 -42.37 -6.35
N ILE A 102 -2.49 -41.60 -5.45
CA ILE A 102 -3.57 -40.69 -5.84
C ILE A 102 -2.98 -39.55 -6.69
N ILE A 103 -1.93 -38.90 -6.18
CA ILE A 103 -1.29 -37.73 -6.82
C ILE A 103 -0.65 -38.08 -8.17
N SER A 104 -0.22 -39.33 -8.35
CA SER A 104 0.39 -39.84 -9.58
C SER A 104 -0.57 -40.67 -10.45
N SER A 105 -1.89 -40.57 -10.22
CA SER A 105 -2.89 -41.21 -11.09
C SER A 105 -2.81 -40.67 -12.53
N GLU A 106 -3.17 -41.50 -13.52
CA GLU A 106 -3.10 -41.14 -14.93
C GLU A 106 -3.91 -39.87 -15.25
N ASP A 107 -5.08 -39.71 -14.64
CA ASP A 107 -5.94 -38.54 -14.82
C ASP A 107 -5.26 -37.26 -14.30
N ILE A 108 -4.65 -37.31 -13.11
CA ILE A 108 -3.94 -36.16 -12.54
C ILE A 108 -2.71 -35.81 -13.38
N LEU A 109 -1.94 -36.81 -13.85
CA LEU A 109 -0.80 -36.58 -14.73
C LEU A 109 -1.22 -35.92 -16.05
N LYS A 110 -2.35 -36.35 -16.61
CA LYS A 110 -2.92 -35.74 -17.82
C LYS A 110 -3.32 -34.29 -17.58
N ILE A 111 -4.01 -33.99 -16.48
CA ILE A 111 -4.42 -32.63 -16.10
C ILE A 111 -3.19 -31.72 -15.92
N LYS A 112 -2.14 -32.19 -15.24
CA LYS A 112 -0.87 -31.44 -15.09
C LYS A 112 -0.22 -31.15 -16.44
N SER A 113 -0.15 -32.14 -17.33
CA SER A 113 0.43 -31.99 -18.67
C SER A 113 -0.36 -31.01 -19.55
N GLU A 114 -1.70 -31.09 -19.53
CA GLU A 114 -2.56 -30.14 -20.24
C GLU A 114 -2.38 -28.72 -19.72
N PHE A 115 -2.26 -28.56 -18.40
CA PHE A 115 -1.98 -27.25 -17.82
C PHE A 115 -0.62 -26.68 -18.27
N GLN A 116 0.46 -27.47 -18.23
CA GLN A 116 1.77 -27.05 -18.74
C GLN A 116 1.70 -26.63 -20.21
N LYS A 117 1.01 -27.40 -21.06
CA LYS A 117 0.81 -27.06 -22.47
C LYS A 117 0.08 -25.73 -22.66
N ASN A 118 -0.93 -25.46 -21.84
CA ASN A 118 -1.67 -24.19 -21.89
C ASN A 118 -0.78 -23.00 -21.51
N ILE A 119 0.09 -23.16 -20.51
CA ILE A 119 1.08 -22.13 -20.15
C ILE A 119 2.07 -21.92 -21.28
N ILE A 120 2.64 -22.98 -21.86
CA ILE A 120 3.55 -22.88 -23.02
C ILE A 120 2.87 -22.15 -24.18
N SER A 121 1.61 -22.48 -24.49
CA SER A 121 0.84 -21.80 -25.53
C SER A 121 0.65 -20.31 -25.21
N SER A 122 0.44 -19.95 -23.95
CA SER A 122 0.28 -18.56 -23.53
C SER A 122 1.62 -17.80 -23.65
N LEU A 123 2.72 -18.39 -23.21
CA LEU A 123 4.07 -17.80 -23.37
C LEU A 123 4.42 -17.56 -24.84
N ASN A 124 4.11 -18.52 -25.71
CA ASN A 124 4.28 -18.37 -27.15
C ASN A 124 3.41 -17.25 -27.72
N HIS A 125 2.15 -17.12 -27.25
CA HIS A 125 1.26 -16.04 -27.67
C HIS A 125 1.81 -14.66 -27.32
N TYR A 126 2.46 -14.52 -26.15
CA TYR A 126 3.13 -13.29 -25.72
C TYR A 126 4.53 -13.09 -26.32
N GLY A 127 4.97 -13.96 -27.24
CA GLY A 127 6.25 -13.82 -27.93
C GLY A 127 7.48 -14.11 -27.07
N VAL A 128 7.34 -14.87 -25.98
CA VAL A 128 8.47 -15.26 -25.12
C VAL A 128 9.41 -16.19 -25.90
N THR A 129 10.70 -15.86 -25.92
CA THR A 129 11.73 -16.64 -26.62
C THR A 129 12.80 -17.24 -25.70
N LYS A 130 12.83 -16.82 -24.43
CA LYS A 130 13.89 -17.23 -23.48
C LYS A 130 13.73 -18.71 -23.08
N PRO A 131 14.73 -19.59 -23.33
CA PRO A 131 14.62 -21.02 -23.03
C PRO A 131 14.39 -21.33 -21.54
N ASN A 132 15.05 -20.59 -20.65
CA ASN A 132 14.92 -20.76 -19.19
C ASN A 132 13.48 -20.57 -18.69
N THR A 133 12.65 -19.79 -19.40
CA THR A 133 11.24 -19.62 -19.06
C THR A 133 10.45 -20.90 -19.35
N PHE A 134 10.72 -21.57 -20.47
CA PHE A 134 10.10 -22.85 -20.79
C PHE A 134 10.63 -23.99 -19.92
N GLU A 135 11.90 -23.94 -19.51
CA GLU A 135 12.46 -24.88 -18.53
C GLU A 135 11.74 -24.79 -17.18
N MET A 136 11.46 -23.57 -16.69
CA MET A 136 10.72 -23.35 -15.45
C MET A 136 9.28 -23.88 -15.50
N VAL A 137 8.61 -23.88 -16.67
CA VAL A 137 7.27 -24.49 -16.81
C VAL A 137 7.31 -26.01 -16.59
N ASN A 138 8.45 -26.66 -16.86
CA ASN A 138 8.62 -28.09 -16.60
C ASN A 138 8.89 -28.40 -15.13
N ASP A 139 9.31 -27.41 -14.32
CA ASP A 139 9.38 -27.53 -12.87
C ASP A 139 7.99 -27.35 -12.26
N LEU A 140 7.32 -28.47 -11.99
CA LEU A 140 6.00 -28.48 -11.36
C LEU A 140 5.99 -27.82 -9.98
N THR A 141 7.12 -27.81 -9.27
CA THR A 141 7.24 -27.14 -7.97
C THR A 141 7.14 -25.65 -8.16
N ALA A 142 8.01 -25.06 -8.98
CA ALA A 142 7.96 -23.64 -9.31
C ALA A 142 6.57 -23.24 -9.85
N LEU A 143 6.02 -24.03 -10.77
CA LEU A 143 4.73 -23.76 -11.40
C LEU A 143 3.57 -23.77 -10.39
N SER A 144 3.61 -24.67 -9.39
CA SER A 144 2.58 -24.75 -8.35
C SER A 144 2.55 -23.50 -7.47
N PHE A 145 3.72 -23.02 -7.04
CA PHE A 145 3.86 -21.82 -6.23
C PHE A 145 3.47 -20.56 -7.02
N LEU A 146 3.92 -20.42 -8.27
CA LEU A 146 3.55 -19.28 -9.11
C LEU A 146 2.04 -19.22 -9.38
N ARG A 147 1.40 -20.37 -9.63
CA ARG A 147 -0.05 -20.43 -9.82
C ARG A 147 -0.82 -20.08 -8.55
N ARG A 148 -0.39 -20.59 -7.40
CA ARG A 148 -0.94 -20.21 -6.09
C ARG A 148 -0.83 -18.70 -5.89
N ASP A 149 0.34 -18.12 -6.15
CA ASP A 149 0.58 -16.69 -5.94
C ASP A 149 -0.19 -15.81 -6.92
N ALA A 150 -0.43 -16.27 -8.15
CA ALA A 150 -1.31 -15.59 -9.10
C ALA A 150 -2.76 -15.57 -8.59
N PHE A 151 -3.29 -16.70 -8.12
CA PHE A 151 -4.61 -16.75 -7.51
C PHE A 151 -4.71 -15.88 -6.25
N LYS A 152 -3.73 -15.98 -5.36
CA LYS A 152 -3.66 -15.17 -4.13
C LYS A 152 -3.60 -13.68 -4.46
N SER A 153 -2.81 -13.28 -5.45
CA SER A 153 -2.72 -11.89 -5.92
C SER A 153 -4.07 -11.40 -6.43
N MET A 154 -4.81 -12.21 -7.20
CA MET A 154 -6.15 -11.81 -7.67
C MET A 154 -7.15 -11.51 -6.53
N HIS A 155 -6.97 -12.14 -5.37
CA HIS A 155 -7.82 -11.94 -4.18
C HIS A 155 -7.31 -10.84 -3.24
N THR A 156 -6.00 -10.59 -3.22
CA THR A 156 -5.36 -9.70 -2.24
C THR A 156 -4.87 -8.37 -2.83
N LEU A 157 -4.77 -8.26 -4.15
CA LEU A 157 -4.52 -6.98 -4.82
C LEU A 157 -5.73 -6.07 -4.68
N GLU A 158 -5.46 -4.79 -4.45
CA GLU A 158 -6.52 -3.80 -4.31
C GLU A 158 -7.11 -3.47 -5.66
N CYS A 159 -8.44 -3.43 -5.72
CA CYS A 159 -9.17 -3.10 -6.93
C CYS A 159 -9.87 -1.77 -6.75
N HIS A 160 -9.51 -0.79 -7.59
CA HIS A 160 -10.16 0.52 -7.64
C HIS A 160 -10.81 0.69 -9.00
N GLN A 161 -12.04 1.20 -9.03
CA GLN A 161 -12.74 1.52 -10.27
C GLN A 161 -13.06 3.01 -10.29
N PHE A 162 -12.43 3.74 -11.21
CA PHE A 162 -12.62 5.18 -11.34
C PHE A 162 -13.85 5.52 -12.20
N LEU A 163 -14.16 4.64 -13.14
CA LEU A 163 -15.33 4.73 -14.00
C LEU A 163 -16.00 3.37 -14.11
N GLN A 164 -17.32 3.37 -14.17
CA GLN A 164 -18.13 2.18 -14.45
C GLN A 164 -19.08 2.51 -15.59
N GLY A 165 -19.12 1.62 -16.60
CA GLY A 165 -20.04 1.73 -17.72
C GLY A 165 -20.34 0.38 -18.37
N THR A 166 -20.93 0.38 -19.55
CA THR A 166 -21.20 -0.88 -20.28
C THR A 166 -19.88 -1.56 -20.71
N PRO A 167 -19.72 -2.87 -20.45
CA PRO A 167 -18.57 -3.63 -20.93
C PRO A 167 -18.63 -3.83 -22.45
N GLU A 168 -17.47 -4.09 -23.07
CA GLU A 168 -17.38 -4.52 -24.46
C GLU A 168 -17.24 -6.05 -24.52
N ASP A 169 -17.89 -6.66 -25.52
CA ASP A 169 -17.86 -8.12 -25.74
C ASP A 169 -16.56 -8.61 -26.42
N ASN A 170 -15.68 -7.69 -26.81
CA ASN A 170 -14.42 -8.02 -27.47
C ASN A 170 -13.41 -8.60 -26.47
N LYS A 171 -12.48 -9.43 -26.97
CA LYS A 171 -11.33 -9.88 -26.15
C LYS A 171 -10.46 -8.67 -25.75
N PRO A 172 -9.87 -8.69 -24.55
CA PRO A 172 -8.96 -7.63 -24.13
C PRO A 172 -7.76 -7.51 -25.09
N LEU A 173 -7.39 -6.28 -25.42
CA LEU A 173 -6.09 -6.00 -26.02
C LEU A 173 -5.02 -6.05 -24.92
N TYR A 174 -4.06 -6.95 -25.07
CA TYR A 174 -2.91 -7.03 -24.16
C TYR A 174 -1.78 -6.15 -24.68
N HIS A 175 -1.42 -5.12 -23.91
CA HIS A 175 -0.23 -4.34 -24.23
C HIS A 175 1.02 -5.21 -24.07
N GLN A 176 1.99 -5.05 -24.96
CA GLN A 176 3.19 -5.92 -25.01
C GLN A 176 4.34 -5.42 -24.12
N ASP A 177 4.20 -4.21 -23.58
CA ASP A 177 5.24 -3.55 -22.80
C ASP A 177 4.77 -3.30 -21.36
N VAL A 178 5.74 -3.25 -20.46
CA VAL A 178 5.64 -2.63 -19.16
C VAL A 178 5.87 -1.13 -19.35
N TYR A 179 4.96 -0.32 -18.84
CA TYR A 179 5.05 1.13 -18.92
C TYR A 179 5.45 1.76 -17.59
N GLN A 180 6.02 2.96 -17.65
CA GLN A 180 6.26 3.80 -16.48
C GLN A 180 5.35 5.03 -16.52
N PHE A 181 4.86 5.40 -15.34
CA PHE A 181 4.14 6.64 -15.08
C PHE A 181 4.68 7.29 -13.80
N TRP A 182 4.67 8.61 -13.74
CA TRP A 182 5.04 9.36 -12.54
C TRP A 182 3.85 9.61 -11.60
N ASP A 183 2.64 9.50 -12.13
CA ASP A 183 1.42 9.70 -11.39
C ASP A 183 0.30 8.79 -11.92
N ILE A 184 -0.66 8.48 -11.05
CA ILE A 184 -1.78 7.59 -11.40
C ILE A 184 -2.80 8.30 -12.32
N ASN A 185 -2.91 9.63 -12.25
CA ASN A 185 -3.91 10.39 -12.99
C ASN A 185 -3.64 10.31 -14.50
N SER A 186 -2.37 10.41 -14.88
CA SER A 186 -1.89 10.22 -16.25
C SER A 186 -2.21 8.82 -16.77
N LEU A 187 -2.01 7.76 -15.96
CA LEU A 187 -2.40 6.40 -16.35
C LEU A 187 -3.91 6.31 -16.60
N ILE A 188 -4.74 6.79 -15.66
CA ILE A 188 -6.21 6.72 -15.78
C ILE A 188 -6.69 7.48 -17.02
N TYR A 189 -6.12 8.66 -17.27
CA TYR A 189 -6.45 9.47 -18.43
C TYR A 189 -6.07 8.80 -19.76
N LEU A 190 -4.88 8.22 -19.86
CA LEU A 190 -4.47 7.51 -21.07
C LEU A 190 -5.26 6.22 -21.28
N LEU A 191 -5.61 5.50 -20.20
CA LEU A 191 -6.52 4.35 -20.28
C LEU A 191 -7.88 4.76 -20.86
N ALA A 192 -8.41 5.91 -20.42
CA ALA A 192 -9.68 6.45 -20.95
C ALA A 192 -9.63 6.77 -22.45
N GLN A 193 -8.45 6.95 -23.04
CA GLN A 193 -8.28 7.19 -24.48
C GLN A 193 -7.87 5.93 -25.26
N SER A 194 -7.42 4.88 -24.57
CA SER A 194 -6.89 3.66 -25.18
C SER A 194 -8.01 2.64 -25.44
N PRO A 195 -7.93 1.76 -26.45
CA PRO A 195 -8.89 0.67 -26.63
C PRO A 195 -9.05 -0.21 -25.38
N SER A 196 -10.18 -0.93 -25.26
CA SER A 196 -10.38 -1.88 -24.17
C SER A 196 -9.27 -2.93 -24.12
N GLY A 197 -8.62 -3.04 -22.97
CA GLY A 197 -7.40 -3.80 -22.83
C GLY A 197 -6.81 -3.77 -21.43
N ILE A 198 -5.66 -4.43 -21.31
CA ILE A 198 -4.91 -4.58 -20.06
C ILE A 198 -3.48 -4.11 -20.32
N CYS A 199 -2.99 -3.19 -19.49
CA CYS A 199 -1.58 -2.78 -19.47
C CYS A 199 -0.98 -3.06 -18.09
N LEU A 200 0.32 -3.33 -18.06
CA LEU A 200 1.12 -3.44 -16.84
C LEU A 200 1.97 -2.18 -16.71
N SER A 201 1.86 -1.49 -15.59
CA SER A 201 2.48 -0.18 -15.39
C SER A 201 3.15 -0.07 -14.02
N LEU A 202 4.33 0.52 -13.98
CA LEU A 202 5.01 0.97 -12.78
C LEU A 202 4.60 2.43 -12.52
N ILE A 203 4.04 2.71 -11.35
CA ILE A 203 3.89 4.08 -10.87
C ILE A 203 5.11 4.40 -10.02
N LYS A 204 5.92 5.32 -10.50
CA LYS A 204 7.19 5.69 -9.90
C LYS A 204 7.01 6.84 -8.90
N ASP A 205 7.35 6.59 -7.65
CA ASP A 205 7.42 7.59 -6.59
C ASP A 205 8.87 8.10 -6.46
N PRO A 206 9.10 9.38 -6.12
CA PRO A 206 10.43 9.90 -5.84
C PRO A 206 11.19 9.11 -4.77
N PHE A 207 10.46 8.45 -3.87
CA PHE A 207 10.98 7.45 -2.96
C PHE A 207 10.81 6.07 -3.63
N ASP A 208 11.89 5.49 -4.17
CA ASP A 208 11.82 4.23 -4.93
C ASP A 208 11.09 3.11 -4.16
N SER A 209 11.29 3.01 -2.84
CA SER A 209 10.60 2.05 -2.00
C SER A 209 9.10 2.30 -1.83
N SER A 210 8.57 3.41 -2.31
CA SER A 210 7.13 3.71 -2.37
C SER A 210 6.56 3.58 -3.77
N SER A 211 7.38 3.22 -4.77
CA SER A 211 6.88 2.86 -6.10
C SER A 211 6.10 1.54 -6.05
N TYR A 212 5.13 1.39 -6.95
CA TYR A 212 4.22 0.26 -6.97
C TYR A 212 3.75 -0.05 -8.38
N PHE A 213 3.31 -1.28 -8.58
CA PHE A 213 2.78 -1.73 -9.86
C PHE A 213 1.26 -1.67 -9.90
N VAL A 214 0.77 -1.51 -11.13
CA VAL A 214 -0.63 -1.44 -11.47
C VAL A 214 -0.89 -2.25 -12.74
N PHE A 215 -1.91 -3.10 -12.71
CA PHE A 215 -2.61 -3.50 -13.93
C PHE A 215 -3.67 -2.46 -14.24
N GLY A 216 -3.45 -1.66 -15.29
CA GLY A 216 -4.44 -0.75 -15.83
C GLY A 216 -5.41 -1.52 -16.72
N ILE A 217 -6.71 -1.43 -16.44
CA ILE A 217 -7.73 -2.24 -17.09
C ILE A 217 -8.84 -1.34 -17.61
N ARG A 218 -9.08 -1.38 -18.91
CA ARG A 218 -10.27 -0.77 -19.52
C ARG A 218 -11.14 -1.85 -20.17
N ASN A 219 -12.41 -1.90 -19.80
CA ASN A 219 -13.42 -2.68 -20.51
C ASN A 219 -14.64 -1.80 -20.80
N GLY A 220 -14.76 -1.36 -22.05
CA GLY A 220 -15.80 -0.43 -22.49
C GLY A 220 -15.73 0.89 -21.71
N GLY A 221 -16.83 1.24 -21.04
CA GLY A 221 -16.93 2.41 -20.16
C GLY A 221 -16.38 2.21 -18.74
N THR A 222 -15.76 1.06 -18.44
CA THR A 222 -15.21 0.75 -17.11
C THR A 222 -13.70 0.90 -17.10
N ILE A 223 -13.16 1.69 -16.16
CA ILE A 223 -11.73 1.82 -15.91
C ILE A 223 -11.42 1.36 -14.50
N SER A 224 -10.59 0.33 -14.41
CA SER A 224 -10.17 -0.29 -13.17
C SER A 224 -8.65 -0.33 -13.08
N ILE A 225 -8.14 -0.36 -11.85
CA ILE A 225 -6.76 -0.73 -11.56
C ILE A 225 -6.72 -1.89 -10.57
N LEU A 226 -5.71 -2.75 -10.72
CA LEU A 226 -5.28 -3.68 -9.67
C LEU A 226 -3.87 -3.32 -9.23
N THR A 227 -3.63 -3.17 -7.94
CA THR A 227 -2.33 -2.65 -7.46
C THR A 227 -1.83 -3.35 -6.20
N ASP A 228 -0.50 -3.38 -6.05
CA ASP A 228 0.22 -3.77 -4.83
C ASP A 228 0.65 -2.57 -3.98
N LYS A 229 0.11 -1.37 -4.23
CA LYS A 229 0.33 -0.21 -3.37
C LYS A 229 0.00 -0.56 -1.91
N ASP A 230 0.90 -0.21 -1.00
CA ASP A 230 0.71 -0.47 0.42
C ASP A 230 -0.43 0.39 1.00
N ARG A 231 -1.19 -0.19 1.94
CA ARG A 231 -2.13 0.56 2.76
C ARG A 231 -1.40 1.33 3.84
N GLU A 232 -1.57 2.64 3.79
CA GLU A 232 -1.09 3.54 4.82
C GLU A 232 -2.22 3.82 5.82
N SER A 233 -1.92 3.71 7.11
CA SER A 233 -2.77 4.19 8.22
C SER A 233 -2.98 5.71 8.16
N HIS A 234 -1.99 6.46 7.67
CA HIS A 234 -2.09 7.89 7.47
C HIS A 234 -1.17 8.39 6.35
N PRO A 235 -1.45 9.56 5.73
CA PRO A 235 -0.77 10.01 4.51
C PRO A 235 0.75 10.17 4.60
N LEU A 236 1.28 10.54 5.78
CA LEU A 236 2.72 10.67 5.99
C LEU A 236 3.45 9.36 6.35
N GLN A 237 2.76 8.22 6.46
CA GLN A 237 3.36 6.99 6.98
C GLN A 237 4.54 6.51 6.13
N LYS A 238 4.47 6.62 4.79
CA LYS A 238 5.57 6.22 3.90
C LYS A 238 6.89 6.93 4.20
N TYR A 239 6.85 8.16 4.70
CA TYR A 239 8.04 8.93 5.07
C TYR A 239 8.55 8.65 6.50
N MET A 240 7.81 7.86 7.28
CA MET A 240 8.10 7.58 8.68
C MET A 240 8.61 6.15 8.93
N SER A 241 8.55 5.26 7.93
CA SER A 241 9.08 3.90 8.07
C SER A 241 10.58 3.92 8.34
N ARG A 242 11.01 3.21 9.38
CA ARG A 242 12.43 3.02 9.70
C ARG A 242 13.09 1.95 8.82
N ARG A 243 12.29 1.08 8.17
CA ARG A 243 12.74 -0.06 7.36
C ARG A 243 11.94 -0.19 6.06
N PRO A 244 11.91 0.87 5.22
CA PRO A 244 11.16 0.85 3.96
C PRO A 244 11.68 -0.24 2.98
N ASP A 245 12.94 -0.67 3.17
CA ASP A 245 13.58 -1.77 2.45
C ASP A 245 12.92 -3.13 2.71
N ARG A 246 12.45 -3.36 3.94
CA ARG A 246 11.75 -4.59 4.33
C ARG A 246 10.31 -4.59 3.84
N ASP A 247 9.67 -3.41 3.89
CA ASP A 247 8.30 -3.21 3.40
C ASP A 247 8.25 -3.47 1.88
N LEU A 248 9.21 -2.95 1.12
CA LEU A 248 9.39 -3.23 -0.31
C LEU A 248 9.64 -4.72 -0.57
N ALA A 249 10.59 -5.35 0.13
CA ALA A 249 10.86 -6.77 -0.03
C ALA A 249 9.60 -7.62 0.23
N SER A 250 8.87 -7.31 1.30
CA SER A 250 7.63 -8.02 1.64
C SER A 250 6.58 -7.91 0.52
N ARG A 251 6.45 -6.76 -0.15
CA ARG A 251 5.55 -6.61 -1.31
C ARG A 251 6.02 -7.43 -2.51
N MET A 252 7.31 -7.36 -2.84
CA MET A 252 7.91 -8.14 -3.93
C MET A 252 7.70 -9.66 -3.73
N TRP A 253 7.81 -10.14 -2.48
CA TRP A 253 7.55 -11.54 -2.15
C TRP A 253 6.07 -11.92 -2.21
N LYS A 254 5.19 -10.97 -1.87
CA LYS A 254 3.73 -11.20 -1.88
C LYS A 254 3.17 -11.24 -3.30
N HIS A 255 3.72 -10.43 -4.20
CA HIS A 255 3.26 -10.25 -5.56
C HIS A 255 4.47 -10.26 -6.50
N HIS A 256 4.54 -11.22 -7.44
CA HIS A 256 5.64 -11.37 -8.40
C HIS A 256 5.61 -10.30 -9.52
N PHE A 257 5.25 -9.07 -9.17
CA PHE A 257 5.37 -7.93 -10.06
C PHE A 257 6.83 -7.73 -10.48
N PRO A 258 7.08 -7.16 -11.67
CA PRO A 258 8.41 -7.13 -12.27
C PRO A 258 9.28 -6.00 -11.70
N TYR A 259 9.53 -6.02 -10.40
CA TYR A 259 10.43 -5.09 -9.72
C TYR A 259 11.89 -5.22 -10.19
N SER A 260 12.23 -6.26 -10.96
CA SER A 260 13.50 -6.37 -11.68
C SER A 260 13.77 -5.18 -12.62
N VAL A 261 12.74 -4.43 -13.04
CA VAL A 261 12.91 -3.22 -13.87
C VAL A 261 13.43 -2.00 -13.10
N MET A 262 13.43 -2.05 -11.76
CA MET A 262 13.72 -0.89 -10.90
C MET A 262 15.18 -0.81 -10.41
N ASP A 263 16.13 -1.55 -10.99
CA ASP A 263 17.52 -1.62 -10.52
C ASP A 263 17.63 -1.85 -8.99
N ILE A 264 16.71 -2.67 -8.43
CA ILE A 264 16.64 -3.03 -7.02
C ILE A 264 17.64 -4.16 -6.73
N GLU A 265 18.44 -4.00 -5.69
CA GLU A 265 19.25 -5.07 -5.12
C GLU A 265 18.51 -5.70 -3.93
N ILE A 266 18.48 -7.02 -3.89
CA ILE A 266 17.92 -7.80 -2.78
C ILE A 266 19.10 -8.36 -1.98
N GLU A 267 19.11 -8.16 -0.67
CA GLU A 267 20.11 -8.75 0.23
C GLU A 267 20.09 -10.29 0.13
N ASP A 268 21.22 -10.97 0.30
CA ASP A 268 21.35 -12.44 0.16
C ASP A 268 20.33 -13.24 1.00
N SER A 269 19.85 -12.65 2.08
CA SER A 269 18.84 -13.26 2.96
C SER A 269 17.39 -13.10 2.48
N GLY A 270 17.15 -12.28 1.45
CA GLY A 270 15.83 -11.96 0.91
C GLY A 270 15.01 -10.99 1.76
N PHE A 271 15.47 -10.60 2.95
CA PHE A 271 14.68 -9.80 3.89
C PHE A 271 14.64 -8.30 3.60
N SER A 272 15.54 -7.81 2.77
CA SER A 272 15.69 -6.38 2.48
C SER A 272 15.88 -6.17 0.99
N ALA A 273 15.20 -5.19 0.42
CA ALA A 273 15.34 -4.77 -0.97
C ALA A 273 15.63 -3.26 -1.03
N TYR A 274 16.65 -2.84 -1.78
CA TYR A 274 17.04 -1.44 -1.87
C TYR A 274 17.33 -1.03 -3.31
N ALA A 275 16.77 0.10 -3.72
CA ALA A 275 17.08 0.70 -5.02
C ALA A 275 18.49 1.31 -5.00
N LYS A 276 19.24 1.17 -6.09
CA LYS A 276 20.47 1.93 -6.30
C LYS A 276 20.11 3.40 -6.37
N LYS A 277 20.39 4.15 -5.29
CA LYS A 277 20.13 5.60 -5.16
C LYS A 277 20.24 6.32 -6.51
N ARG A 278 19.09 6.66 -7.09
CA ARG A 278 18.99 7.75 -8.06
C ARG A 278 18.32 8.89 -7.33
N LYS A 279 19.06 9.99 -7.14
CA LYS A 279 18.39 11.27 -6.92
C LYS A 279 17.70 11.60 -8.24
N GLN A 280 16.38 11.57 -8.26
CA GLN A 280 15.63 12.22 -9.34
C GLN A 280 14.93 13.42 -8.73
N ASP A 281 15.46 14.59 -9.06
CA ASP A 281 14.84 15.90 -8.84
C ASP A 281 13.97 16.25 -10.08
N GLU A 282 13.26 15.26 -10.64
CA GLU A 282 12.40 15.47 -11.80
C GLU A 282 11.02 15.94 -11.33
N VAL A 283 10.58 17.09 -11.84
CA VAL A 283 9.24 17.62 -11.61
C VAL A 283 8.24 16.64 -12.21
N ILE A 284 7.40 16.05 -11.35
CA ILE A 284 6.31 15.16 -11.77
C ILE A 284 5.34 16.01 -12.61
N SER A 285 5.27 15.72 -13.90
CA SER A 285 4.38 16.41 -14.83
C SER A 285 3.38 15.43 -15.40
N TYR A 286 2.21 15.95 -15.77
CA TYR A 286 1.14 15.17 -16.37
C TYR A 286 1.61 14.54 -17.69
N GLN A 287 1.66 13.21 -17.72
CA GLN A 287 2.18 12.44 -18.83
C GLN A 287 1.07 12.19 -19.87
N THR A 288 1.36 12.49 -21.14
CA THR A 288 0.39 12.39 -22.25
C THR A 288 0.62 11.21 -23.18
N GLU A 289 1.59 10.35 -22.89
CA GLU A 289 1.90 9.16 -23.69
C GLU A 289 2.39 8.00 -22.82
N PHE A 290 2.34 6.77 -23.34
CA PHE A 290 2.86 5.60 -22.63
C PHE A 290 4.39 5.51 -22.77
N ILE A 291 5.12 5.60 -21.67
CA ILE A 291 6.58 5.44 -21.66
C ILE A 291 6.92 3.97 -21.43
N SER A 292 7.38 3.27 -22.47
CA SER A 292 7.78 1.85 -22.40
C SER A 292 9.13 1.68 -21.72
N ILE A 293 9.23 0.79 -20.73
CA ILE A 293 10.48 0.50 -20.00
C ILE A 293 11.06 -0.89 -20.30
N LYS A 294 10.21 -1.88 -20.57
CA LYS A 294 10.63 -3.26 -20.87
C LYS A 294 9.51 -4.00 -21.58
N LYS A 295 9.83 -4.87 -22.52
CA LYS A 295 8.82 -5.79 -23.09
C LYS A 295 8.40 -6.82 -22.07
N ILE A 296 7.11 -7.16 -22.03
CA ILE A 296 6.58 -8.24 -21.18
C ILE A 296 7.25 -9.58 -21.53
N SER A 297 7.50 -9.84 -22.82
CA SER A 297 8.22 -11.04 -23.28
C SER A 297 9.63 -11.19 -22.71
N ASP A 298 10.21 -10.09 -22.23
CA ASP A 298 11.60 -10.00 -21.79
C ASP A 298 11.71 -9.95 -20.26
N LEU A 299 10.62 -10.14 -19.51
CA LEU A 299 10.61 -10.26 -18.05
C LEU A 299 11.39 -11.50 -17.57
N GLU A 300 11.66 -11.56 -16.26
CA GLU A 300 12.27 -12.75 -15.67
C GLU A 300 11.30 -13.95 -15.72
N PRO A 301 11.80 -15.21 -15.75
CA PRO A 301 10.96 -16.39 -15.92
C PRO A 301 9.76 -16.48 -14.98
N ASN A 302 9.98 -16.23 -13.68
CA ASN A 302 8.94 -16.27 -12.66
C ASN A 302 7.90 -15.15 -12.86
N GLU A 303 8.36 -13.92 -13.12
CA GLU A 303 7.51 -12.75 -13.39
C GLU A 303 6.63 -13.00 -14.62
N MET A 304 7.21 -13.48 -15.72
CA MET A 304 6.47 -13.71 -16.97
C MET A 304 5.42 -14.81 -16.83
N ILE A 305 5.78 -15.94 -16.22
CA ILE A 305 4.86 -17.04 -15.96
C ILE A 305 3.71 -16.56 -15.07
N TRP A 306 4.00 -15.84 -13.98
CA TRP A 306 2.98 -15.29 -13.09
C TRP A 306 2.06 -14.28 -13.78
N VAL A 307 2.62 -13.31 -14.54
CA VAL A 307 1.84 -12.32 -15.31
C VAL A 307 0.91 -13.01 -16.29
N SER A 308 1.39 -14.05 -17.00
CA SER A 308 0.55 -14.80 -17.95
C SER A 308 -0.66 -15.46 -17.29
N MET A 309 -0.49 -15.99 -16.08
CA MET A 309 -1.60 -16.58 -15.31
C MET A 309 -2.56 -15.51 -14.80
N LEU A 310 -2.02 -14.37 -14.35
CA LEU A 310 -2.83 -13.28 -13.83
C LEU A 310 -3.66 -12.62 -14.93
N PHE A 311 -3.13 -12.45 -16.15
CA PHE A 311 -3.91 -11.98 -17.30
C PHE A 311 -5.16 -12.83 -17.55
N SER A 312 -5.05 -14.16 -17.45
CA SER A 312 -6.21 -15.04 -17.57
C SER A 312 -7.25 -14.81 -16.46
N GLN A 313 -6.79 -14.54 -15.22
CA GLN A 313 -7.69 -14.23 -14.10
C GLN A 313 -8.34 -12.84 -14.24
N ILE A 314 -7.60 -11.85 -14.74
CA ILE A 314 -8.11 -10.51 -15.02
C ILE A 314 -9.16 -10.57 -16.13
N GLU A 315 -8.90 -11.27 -17.23
CA GLU A 315 -9.88 -11.48 -18.31
C GLU A 315 -11.16 -12.14 -17.75
N LYS A 316 -11.02 -13.17 -16.91
CA LYS A 316 -12.18 -13.80 -16.28
C LYS A 316 -12.99 -12.80 -15.44
N LYS A 317 -12.36 -12.05 -14.54
CA LYS A 317 -13.04 -11.13 -13.62
C LYS A 317 -13.66 -9.92 -14.34
N PHE A 318 -12.94 -9.30 -15.26
CA PHE A 318 -13.36 -8.02 -15.85
C PHE A 318 -14.09 -8.14 -17.18
N TRP A 319 -13.86 -9.21 -17.96
CA TRP A 319 -14.60 -9.45 -19.22
C TRP A 319 -15.72 -10.46 -19.06
N LYS A 320 -15.47 -11.63 -18.46
CA LYS A 320 -16.50 -12.70 -18.37
C LYS A 320 -17.52 -12.44 -17.26
N GLU A 321 -17.05 -11.95 -16.12
CA GLU A 321 -17.89 -11.63 -14.95
C GLU A 321 -18.34 -10.16 -14.93
N ALA A 322 -17.78 -9.32 -15.81
CA ALA A 322 -18.06 -7.87 -15.90
C ALA A 322 -18.03 -7.16 -14.52
N TYR A 323 -17.03 -7.49 -13.70
CA TYR A 323 -16.95 -7.07 -12.30
C TYR A 323 -17.11 -5.56 -12.11
N LYS A 324 -17.93 -5.20 -11.12
CA LYS A 324 -18.13 -3.84 -10.62
C LYS A 324 -17.77 -3.76 -9.15
N ALA A 325 -16.94 -2.79 -8.79
CA ALA A 325 -16.66 -2.47 -7.41
C ALA A 325 -17.92 -1.90 -6.74
N PRO A 326 -18.11 -2.11 -5.42
CA PRO A 326 -19.27 -1.60 -4.69
C PRO A 326 -19.40 -0.07 -4.73
N GLU A 327 -18.26 0.61 -4.78
CA GLU A 327 -18.14 2.07 -4.82
C GLU A 327 -17.07 2.49 -5.84
N LEU A 328 -17.17 3.74 -6.29
CA LEU A 328 -16.17 4.34 -7.17
C LEU A 328 -14.96 4.81 -6.36
N SER A 329 -13.81 4.74 -7.00
CA SER A 329 -12.59 5.34 -6.51
C SER A 329 -12.35 6.69 -7.17
N TYR A 330 -11.70 7.58 -6.44
CA TYR A 330 -11.33 8.92 -6.84
C TYR A 330 -9.85 9.14 -6.59
N THR A 331 -9.27 10.11 -7.29
CA THR A 331 -7.96 10.65 -6.94
C THR A 331 -8.12 12.01 -6.30
N THR A 332 -7.13 12.46 -5.53
CA THR A 332 -7.15 13.83 -4.97
C THR A 332 -7.21 14.87 -6.08
N ASP A 333 -6.50 14.66 -7.20
CA ASP A 333 -6.53 15.56 -8.35
C ASP A 333 -7.92 15.71 -8.97
N MET A 334 -8.79 14.70 -8.87
CA MET A 334 -10.18 14.82 -9.38
C MET A 334 -11.03 15.87 -8.65
N ILE A 335 -10.59 16.33 -7.46
CA ILE A 335 -11.25 17.40 -6.71
C ILE A 335 -11.01 18.77 -7.39
N THR A 336 -9.78 19.00 -7.83
CA THR A 336 -9.34 20.27 -8.44
C THR A 336 -9.44 20.24 -9.96
N GLN A 337 -8.96 19.15 -10.58
CA GLN A 337 -8.90 18.94 -12.02
C GLN A 337 -9.99 17.99 -12.50
N LYS A 338 -10.98 18.55 -13.19
CA LYS A 338 -12.08 17.78 -13.82
C LYS A 338 -11.68 17.15 -15.16
N LYS A 339 -10.38 16.92 -15.44
CA LYS A 339 -9.89 16.40 -16.74
C LYS A 339 -10.43 15.00 -17.02
N ILE A 340 -10.32 14.09 -16.05
CA ILE A 340 -10.80 12.71 -16.19
C ILE A 340 -12.33 12.69 -16.36
N ILE A 341 -13.06 13.59 -15.68
CA ILE A 341 -14.51 13.75 -15.82
C ILE A 341 -14.90 14.11 -17.26
N LYS A 342 -14.16 15.01 -17.91
CA LYS A 342 -14.42 15.40 -19.30
C LYS A 342 -14.22 14.23 -20.26
N VAL A 343 -13.11 13.49 -20.14
CA VAL A 343 -12.85 12.32 -21.00
C VAL A 343 -13.87 11.21 -20.72
N ALA A 344 -14.26 11.02 -19.46
CA ALA A 344 -15.29 10.07 -19.08
C ALA A 344 -16.61 10.33 -19.82
N GLN A 345 -17.06 11.59 -19.91
CA GLN A 345 -18.31 11.93 -20.60
C GLN A 345 -18.33 11.55 -22.10
N GLU A 346 -17.18 11.33 -22.72
CA GLU A 346 -17.05 10.92 -24.12
C GLU A 346 -17.02 9.39 -24.30
N LEU A 347 -16.95 8.61 -23.22
CA LEU A 347 -16.90 7.15 -23.27
C LEU A 347 -18.29 6.53 -23.47
N PRO A 348 -18.40 5.43 -24.26
CA PRO A 348 -19.66 4.79 -24.52
C PRO A 348 -20.25 4.15 -23.25
N GLY A 349 -21.52 4.46 -22.98
CA GLY A 349 -22.32 3.79 -21.94
C GLY A 349 -21.82 4.00 -20.51
N ILE A 350 -21.21 5.14 -20.21
CA ILE A 350 -21.02 5.56 -18.82
C ILE A 350 -22.38 5.67 -18.14
N ILE A 351 -22.44 5.20 -16.89
CA ILE A 351 -23.61 5.39 -16.03
C ILE A 351 -23.98 6.88 -16.04
N GLU A 352 -25.24 7.21 -16.32
CA GLU A 352 -25.80 8.58 -16.30
C GLU A 352 -25.58 9.34 -14.96
N ASP A 353 -25.04 8.67 -13.94
CA ASP A 353 -24.85 9.09 -12.56
C ASP A 353 -23.37 9.15 -12.09
N TYR A 354 -22.36 9.36 -12.97
CA TYR A 354 -21.02 9.67 -12.46
C TYR A 354 -21.09 10.93 -11.58
N LYS A 355 -20.85 10.77 -10.27
CA LYS A 355 -20.83 11.87 -9.31
C LYS A 355 -19.40 12.39 -9.17
N PRO A 356 -19.09 13.61 -9.63
CA PRO A 356 -17.84 14.27 -9.30
C PRO A 356 -17.65 14.28 -7.79
N LEU A 357 -16.42 14.05 -7.33
CA LEU A 357 -16.09 14.20 -5.92
C LEU A 357 -16.20 15.68 -5.55
N GLU A 358 -17.12 16.01 -4.65
CA GLU A 358 -17.25 17.35 -4.09
C GLU A 358 -16.62 17.37 -2.70
N ALA A 359 -15.43 17.97 -2.59
CA ALA A 359 -14.79 18.16 -1.29
C ALA A 359 -15.41 19.37 -0.57
N PRO A 360 -16.00 19.19 0.63
CA PRO A 360 -16.49 20.31 1.41
C PRO A 360 -15.32 21.17 1.90
N LEU A 361 -15.55 22.48 2.03
CA LEU A 361 -14.57 23.40 2.62
C LEU A 361 -14.31 22.99 4.08
N ILE A 362 -13.05 22.72 4.40
CA ILE A 362 -12.64 22.36 5.75
C ILE A 362 -12.51 23.63 6.59
N THR A 363 -13.19 23.67 7.74
CA THR A 363 -13.11 24.78 8.70
C THR A 363 -12.57 24.29 10.04
N THR A 364 -12.12 25.20 10.89
CA THR A 364 -11.68 24.87 12.26
C THR A 364 -12.79 24.22 13.10
N SER A 365 -14.05 24.59 12.85
CA SER A 365 -15.21 24.00 13.54
C SER A 365 -15.41 22.53 13.17
N LEU A 366 -15.20 22.17 11.89
CA LEU A 366 -15.24 20.80 11.43
C LEU A 366 -14.16 19.97 12.12
N LEU A 367 -12.91 20.46 12.14
CA LEU A 367 -11.74 19.78 12.72
C LEU A 367 -11.78 19.58 14.24
N THR A 368 -12.68 20.28 14.94
CA THR A 368 -12.86 20.18 16.39
C THR A 368 -14.14 19.43 16.77
N ASP A 369 -14.88 18.90 15.77
CA ASP A 369 -16.04 18.04 15.98
C ASP A 369 -15.58 16.68 16.55
N PRO A 370 -16.13 16.22 17.69
CA PRO A 370 -15.86 14.89 18.23
C PRO A 370 -16.14 13.75 17.25
N ASN A 371 -17.00 13.95 16.24
CA ASN A 371 -17.29 12.94 15.22
C ASN A 371 -16.13 12.71 14.23
N ILE A 372 -15.16 13.63 14.15
CA ILE A 372 -13.91 13.42 13.39
C ILE A 372 -12.99 12.39 14.04
N ASP A 373 -13.17 12.05 15.33
CA ASP A 373 -12.38 10.98 15.95
C ASP A 373 -12.58 9.62 15.27
N LEU A 374 -13.64 9.44 14.47
CA LEU A 374 -13.85 8.25 13.63
C LEU A 374 -12.88 8.16 12.44
N ASP A 375 -12.25 9.28 12.05
CA ASP A 375 -11.22 9.32 11.02
C ASP A 375 -9.84 8.93 11.56
N TRP A 376 -9.67 8.75 12.86
CA TRP A 376 -8.38 8.43 13.46
C TRP A 376 -8.40 7.03 14.06
N ASP A 377 -7.25 6.36 14.00
CA ASP A 377 -7.10 5.02 14.60
C ASP A 377 -7.17 5.10 16.14
N TYR A 378 -6.98 6.29 16.72
CA TYR A 378 -7.03 6.57 18.15
C TYR A 378 -7.83 7.85 18.43
N PRO A 379 -8.72 7.86 19.43
CA PRO A 379 -9.49 9.04 19.78
C PRO A 379 -8.59 10.14 20.36
N ALA A 380 -8.99 11.40 20.19
CA ALA A 380 -8.25 12.53 20.76
C ALA A 380 -8.26 12.49 22.30
N GLU A 381 -7.08 12.65 22.93
CA GLU A 381 -6.97 12.71 24.39
C GLU A 381 -7.50 14.03 25.00
N GLY A 382 -7.71 15.07 24.19
CA GLY A 382 -8.25 16.37 24.61
C GLY A 382 -7.31 17.23 25.48
N ILE A 383 -6.10 16.75 25.81
CA ILE A 383 -5.13 17.44 26.68
C ILE A 383 -4.81 18.86 26.19
N ASN A 384 -4.75 19.05 24.87
CA ASN A 384 -4.37 20.31 24.22
C ASN A 384 -5.55 21.11 23.65
N SER A 385 -6.80 20.73 23.93
CA SER A 385 -7.98 21.44 23.39
C SER A 385 -8.06 22.91 23.82
N TRP A 386 -7.43 23.26 24.96
CA TRP A 386 -7.33 24.65 25.40
C TRP A 386 -6.46 25.50 24.45
N MET A 387 -5.44 24.92 23.82
CA MET A 387 -4.57 25.60 22.84
C MET A 387 -5.35 25.86 21.56
N GLU A 388 -6.06 24.86 21.07
CA GLU A 388 -6.92 24.98 19.88
C GLU A 388 -7.95 26.08 20.08
N LYS A 389 -8.61 26.13 21.25
CA LYS A 389 -9.56 27.20 21.57
C LYS A 389 -8.92 28.58 21.66
N ARG A 390 -7.70 28.67 22.22
CA ARG A 390 -6.98 29.94 22.41
C ARG A 390 -6.48 30.53 21.09
N TYR A 391 -6.03 29.69 20.17
CA TYR A 391 -5.38 30.10 18.93
C TYR A 391 -6.24 29.86 17.68
N LYS A 392 -7.53 29.51 17.84
CA LYS A 392 -8.44 29.21 16.72
C LYS A 392 -8.50 30.31 15.66
N ASP A 393 -8.43 31.58 16.08
CA ASP A 393 -8.57 32.73 15.20
C ASP A 393 -7.30 32.96 14.35
N LEU A 394 -6.21 32.23 14.66
CA LEU A 394 -4.96 32.22 13.89
C LEU A 394 -4.95 31.16 12.78
N VAL A 395 -6.01 30.40 12.60
CA VAL A 395 -6.10 29.34 11.59
C VAL A 395 -7.15 29.72 10.57
N SER A 396 -6.71 30.11 9.37
CA SER A 396 -7.59 30.49 8.27
C SER A 396 -8.01 29.28 7.43
N ASP A 397 -9.15 29.40 6.74
CA ASP A 397 -9.62 28.37 5.80
C ASP A 397 -8.63 28.15 4.65
N GLU A 398 -7.89 29.18 4.25
CA GLU A 398 -6.83 29.08 3.24
C GLU A 398 -5.73 28.10 3.68
N ILE A 399 -5.29 28.13 4.94
CA ILE A 399 -4.28 27.19 5.47
C ILE A 399 -4.82 25.76 5.55
N LEU A 400 -6.12 25.61 5.85
CA LEU A 400 -6.74 24.30 6.00
C LEU A 400 -6.98 23.61 4.66
N ASN A 401 -7.28 24.37 3.61
CA ASN A 401 -7.67 23.85 2.30
C ASN A 401 -6.56 24.02 1.26
N GLN A 402 -5.37 23.50 1.55
CA GLN A 402 -4.28 23.43 0.57
C GLN A 402 -4.59 22.35 -0.47
N ASN A 403 -4.64 22.72 -1.75
CA ASN A 403 -5.04 21.87 -2.86
C ASN A 403 -3.88 21.75 -3.87
N GLY A 404 -3.29 20.56 -3.94
CA GLY A 404 -2.01 20.30 -4.59
C GLY A 404 -1.94 20.64 -6.08
N GLU A 405 -0.85 21.34 -6.43
CA GLU A 405 -0.01 21.04 -7.61
C GLU A 405 1.43 21.59 -7.47
N ASN A 406 1.74 22.38 -6.44
CA ASN A 406 3.11 22.78 -6.03
C ASN A 406 3.08 23.27 -4.57
N ASP A 407 2.87 22.34 -3.64
CA ASP A 407 2.47 22.66 -2.26
C ASP A 407 3.51 22.28 -1.21
N ASN A 408 4.79 22.43 -1.54
CA ASN A 408 5.80 22.57 -0.50
C ASN A 408 5.78 24.01 0.04
N LYS A 409 4.64 24.54 0.51
CA LYS A 409 4.62 25.92 1.00
C LYS A 409 5.18 26.02 2.40
N ILE A 410 5.97 27.05 2.64
CA ILE A 410 6.43 27.44 3.97
C ILE A 410 5.84 28.79 4.35
N LEU A 411 5.39 28.92 5.59
CA LEU A 411 5.00 30.20 6.19
C LEU A 411 6.15 30.73 7.03
N ILE A 412 6.57 31.95 6.73
CA ILE A 412 7.59 32.68 7.45
C ILE A 412 6.91 33.80 8.22
N GLY A 413 6.89 33.70 9.54
CA GLY A 413 6.28 34.73 10.38
C GLY A 413 7.15 35.97 10.51
N GLU A 414 6.52 37.11 10.81
CA GLU A 414 7.11 38.45 10.88
C GLU A 414 8.48 38.52 11.58
N ALA A 415 8.66 37.82 12.70
CA ALA A 415 9.92 37.81 13.46
C ALA A 415 11.14 37.29 12.66
N ASP A 416 10.90 36.55 11.59
CA ASP A 416 11.92 35.93 10.73
C ASP A 416 12.04 36.61 9.35
N GLN A 417 11.28 37.67 9.10
CA GLN A 417 11.25 38.41 7.83
C GLN A 417 12.29 39.55 7.82
N SER A 418 13.57 39.21 7.71
CA SER A 418 14.61 40.24 7.55
C SER A 418 14.56 40.90 6.15
N GLU A 419 15.00 42.16 6.04
CA GLU A 419 15.14 42.84 4.74
C GLU A 419 16.00 42.04 3.75
N GLU A 420 17.04 41.36 4.26
CA GLU A 420 17.91 40.48 3.48
C GLU A 420 17.15 39.29 2.88
N LEU A 421 16.26 38.65 3.67
CA LEU A 421 15.43 37.54 3.21
C LEU A 421 14.42 38.00 2.15
N ILE A 422 13.73 39.11 2.42
CA ILE A 422 12.73 39.66 1.50
C ILE A 422 13.39 40.02 0.17
N THR A 423 14.57 40.64 0.23
CA THR A 423 15.36 40.97 -0.96
C THR A 423 15.82 39.71 -1.69
N SER A 424 16.27 38.68 -0.97
CA SER A 424 16.75 37.43 -1.59
C SER A 424 15.65 36.68 -2.32
N LEU A 425 14.42 36.70 -1.81
CA LEU A 425 13.26 36.04 -2.43
C LEU A 425 12.78 36.72 -3.72
N GLN A 426 13.27 37.93 -4.05
CA GLN A 426 12.98 38.63 -5.31
C GLN A 426 11.49 38.75 -5.68
N GLY A 427 10.60 38.82 -4.68
CA GLY A 427 9.15 38.89 -4.89
C GLY A 427 8.46 37.55 -5.17
N HIS A 428 9.18 36.42 -5.07
CA HIS A 428 8.59 35.08 -5.16
C HIS A 428 7.93 34.63 -3.84
N TYR A 429 7.05 35.46 -3.30
CA TYR A 429 6.28 35.17 -2.09
C TYR A 429 4.91 35.84 -2.17
N ASN A 430 3.93 35.28 -1.46
CA ASN A 430 2.65 35.94 -1.20
C ASN A 430 2.59 36.39 0.26
N GLU A 431 1.95 37.52 0.51
CA GLU A 431 1.69 37.99 1.87
C GLU A 431 0.30 37.55 2.32
N VAL A 432 0.20 37.04 3.54
CA VAL A 432 -1.08 36.71 4.17
C VAL A 432 -1.13 37.25 5.59
N ASP A 433 -2.21 37.98 5.89
CA ASP A 433 -2.52 38.43 7.24
C ASP A 433 -3.49 37.44 7.87
N ILE A 434 -3.08 36.86 9.00
CA ILE A 434 -3.91 35.93 9.75
C ILE A 434 -4.06 36.48 11.16
N SER A 435 -5.23 37.06 11.41
CA SER A 435 -5.53 37.83 12.62
C SER A 435 -4.52 38.96 12.83
N THR A 436 -3.72 38.94 13.90
CA THR A 436 -2.71 39.95 14.20
C THR A 436 -1.31 39.62 13.65
N ASN A 437 -1.15 38.49 12.96
CA ASN A 437 0.16 38.03 12.49
C ASN A 437 0.26 38.17 10.98
N HIS A 438 1.41 38.68 10.54
CA HIS A 438 1.78 38.77 9.13
C HIS A 438 2.71 37.61 8.74
N PHE A 439 2.40 36.94 7.63
CA PHE A 439 3.19 35.82 7.12
C PHE A 439 3.56 36.01 5.65
N LEU A 440 4.77 35.58 5.28
CA LEU A 440 5.12 35.31 3.89
C LEU A 440 4.87 33.83 3.60
N ILE A 441 4.12 33.55 2.54
CA ILE A 441 3.95 32.22 1.96
C ILE A 441 4.94 32.10 0.80
N VAL A 442 5.85 31.14 0.89
CA VAL A 442 6.87 30.88 -0.13
C VAL A 442 6.80 29.41 -0.51
N ASP A 443 6.95 29.09 -1.79
CA ASP A 443 7.23 27.72 -2.21
C ASP A 443 8.63 27.30 -1.67
N LYS A 444 8.78 26.07 -1.20
CA LYS A 444 10.01 25.57 -0.56
C LYS A 444 11.15 25.46 -1.54
N ASP A 445 10.88 25.03 -2.77
CA ASP A 445 11.93 24.88 -3.77
C ASP A 445 12.44 26.26 -4.16
N THR A 446 11.52 27.21 -4.36
CA THR A 446 11.83 28.63 -4.48
C THR A 446 12.62 29.16 -3.28
N PHE A 447 12.21 28.85 -2.05
CA PHE A 447 12.94 29.27 -0.86
C PHE A 447 14.39 28.76 -0.87
N TRP A 448 14.62 27.50 -1.26
CA TRP A 448 15.99 26.95 -1.33
C TRP A 448 16.80 27.45 -2.52
N GLU A 449 16.16 27.74 -3.65
CA GLU A 449 16.81 28.33 -4.82
C GLU A 449 17.33 29.75 -4.52
N PHE A 450 16.52 30.56 -3.82
CA PHE A 450 16.78 31.98 -3.64
C PHE A 450 17.39 32.36 -2.28
N ASN A 451 17.44 31.46 -1.28
CA ASN A 451 17.93 31.77 0.06
C ASN A 451 19.30 31.15 0.42
N VAL A 452 20.34 32.00 0.39
CA VAL A 452 21.73 31.64 0.74
C VAL A 452 21.93 31.38 2.25
N PHE A 453 20.98 31.81 3.12
CA PHE A 453 21.05 31.70 4.59
C PHE A 453 20.03 30.70 5.19
N GLY A 454 19.40 29.88 4.33
CA GLY A 454 18.07 29.31 4.52
C GLY A 454 17.84 28.32 5.68
N LYS A 455 18.86 27.68 6.25
CA LYS A 455 18.63 26.61 7.26
C LYS A 455 18.03 27.10 8.58
N SER A 456 18.36 28.31 9.03
CA SER A 456 17.89 28.80 10.33
C SER A 456 16.46 29.32 10.27
N VAL A 457 16.14 30.05 9.19
CA VAL A 457 14.78 30.53 8.88
C VAL A 457 13.85 29.35 8.61
N TYR A 458 14.28 28.39 7.78
CA TYR A 458 13.49 27.19 7.49
C TYR A 458 13.11 26.39 8.75
N LYS A 459 14.02 26.32 9.73
CA LYS A 459 13.74 25.63 11.01
C LYS A 459 12.68 26.33 11.87
N ARG A 460 12.42 27.62 11.63
CA ARG A 460 11.44 28.43 12.35
C ARG A 460 10.18 28.71 11.53
N SER A 461 10.22 28.43 10.23
CA SER A 461 9.05 28.47 9.35
C SER A 461 8.13 27.26 9.56
N ILE A 462 6.89 27.41 9.11
CA ILE A 462 5.88 26.37 9.19
C ILE A 462 5.73 25.75 7.80
N GLU A 463 6.07 24.47 7.66
CA GLU A 463 5.84 23.74 6.41
C GLU A 463 4.38 23.26 6.36
N LEU A 464 3.60 23.84 5.45
CA LEU A 464 2.25 23.35 5.18
C LEU A 464 2.34 22.05 4.39
N LYS A 465 1.35 21.21 4.62
CA LYS A 465 1.16 19.96 3.90
C LYS A 465 -0.18 20.00 3.17
N SER A 466 -0.21 19.36 2.00
CA SER A 466 -1.43 19.14 1.23
C SER A 466 -1.53 17.67 0.82
N ALA A 467 -2.72 17.28 0.38
CA ALA A 467 -2.99 15.95 -0.12
C ALA A 467 -2.21 15.70 -1.43
N ASP A 468 -1.61 14.52 -1.53
CA ASP A 468 -0.90 14.07 -2.74
C ASP A 468 -1.93 13.96 -3.89
N PRO A 469 -1.76 14.69 -5.01
CA PRO A 469 -2.66 14.61 -6.17
C PRO A 469 -2.81 13.18 -6.73
N SER A 470 -1.78 12.34 -6.54
CA SER A 470 -1.72 10.95 -6.97
C SER A 470 -2.27 9.96 -5.94
N LYS A 471 -2.73 10.43 -4.77
CA LYS A 471 -3.49 9.57 -3.87
C LYS A 471 -4.79 9.17 -4.55
N PHE A 472 -5.15 7.90 -4.37
CA PHE A 472 -6.42 7.36 -4.82
C PHE A 472 -7.03 6.46 -3.76
N GLY A 473 -8.36 6.34 -3.78
CA GLY A 473 -9.14 5.58 -2.81
C GLY A 473 -10.63 5.85 -3.01
N THR A 474 -11.43 5.36 -2.09
CA THR A 474 -12.87 5.70 -1.98
C THR A 474 -13.06 7.18 -1.68
N GLU A 475 -14.26 7.72 -1.90
CA GLU A 475 -14.60 9.10 -1.51
C GLU A 475 -14.25 9.36 -0.03
N ASN A 476 -14.60 8.44 0.86
CA ASN A 476 -14.32 8.57 2.29
C ASN A 476 -12.81 8.62 2.59
N GLU A 477 -12.01 7.79 1.92
CA GLU A 477 -10.55 7.78 2.11
C GLU A 477 -9.89 9.09 1.64
N ILE A 478 -10.31 9.61 0.48
CA ILE A 478 -9.79 10.87 -0.04
C ILE A 478 -10.18 12.05 0.87
N LEU A 479 -11.45 12.12 1.31
CA LEU A 479 -11.89 13.18 2.21
C LEU A 479 -11.25 13.07 3.61
N ARG A 480 -11.02 11.85 4.12
CA ARG A 480 -10.28 11.58 5.36
C ARG A 480 -8.85 12.11 5.25
N GLU A 481 -8.18 11.89 4.12
CA GLU A 481 -6.82 12.39 3.87
C GLU A 481 -6.76 13.92 3.87
N GLN A 482 -7.71 14.60 3.21
CA GLN A 482 -7.79 16.07 3.26
C GLN A 482 -7.96 16.59 4.70
N ARG A 483 -8.85 15.96 5.48
CA ARG A 483 -9.03 16.31 6.90
C ARG A 483 -7.78 16.06 7.73
N TRP A 484 -7.02 15.00 7.43
CA TRP A 484 -5.74 14.71 8.06
C TRP A 484 -4.72 15.84 7.83
N PHE A 485 -4.55 16.29 6.59
CA PHE A 485 -3.63 17.38 6.28
C PHE A 485 -4.09 18.72 6.85
N ALA A 486 -5.39 19.02 6.81
CA ALA A 486 -5.93 20.22 7.43
C ALA A 486 -5.68 20.23 8.95
N ARG A 487 -5.85 19.09 9.62
CA ARG A 487 -5.56 18.94 11.05
C ARG A 487 -4.07 19.08 11.36
N TYR A 488 -3.20 18.55 10.51
CA TYR A 488 -1.75 18.73 10.61
C TYR A 488 -1.35 20.22 10.49
N ASN A 489 -1.91 20.93 9.51
CA ASN A 489 -1.65 22.35 9.30
C ASN A 489 -2.17 23.19 10.47
N GLN A 490 -3.38 22.90 10.97
CA GLN A 490 -3.94 23.52 12.18
C GLN A 490 -3.00 23.34 13.37
N ALA A 491 -2.55 22.12 13.64
CA ALA A 491 -1.66 21.82 14.75
C ALA A 491 -0.32 22.56 14.62
N SER A 492 0.20 22.67 13.40
CA SER A 492 1.46 23.38 13.12
C SER A 492 1.37 24.88 13.41
N ILE A 493 0.26 25.51 13.02
CA ILE A 493 -0.02 26.93 13.33
C ILE A 493 -0.23 27.15 14.82
N VAL A 494 -1.03 26.31 15.48
CA VAL A 494 -1.27 26.36 16.93
C VAL A 494 0.04 26.24 17.71
N ASN A 495 0.91 25.31 17.30
CA ASN A 495 2.22 25.11 17.92
C ASN A 495 3.13 26.34 17.69
N TYR A 496 3.16 26.91 16.48
CA TYR A 496 3.89 28.14 16.21
C TYR A 496 3.40 29.30 17.09
N ALA A 497 2.09 29.53 17.16
CA ALA A 497 1.50 30.58 17.98
C ALA A 497 1.85 30.42 19.47
N ALA A 498 1.79 29.18 19.98
CA ALA A 498 2.18 28.88 21.35
C ALA A 498 3.67 29.15 21.61
N GLN A 499 4.55 28.85 20.65
CA GLN A 499 5.98 29.16 20.75
C GLN A 499 6.23 30.67 20.74
N GLN A 500 5.52 31.43 19.90
CA GLN A 500 5.63 32.89 19.87
C GLN A 500 5.13 33.53 21.17
N GLU A 501 3.99 33.07 21.70
CA GLU A 501 3.51 33.53 23.01
C GLU A 501 4.53 33.20 24.11
N PHE A 502 5.09 31.98 24.10
CA PHE A 502 6.12 31.60 25.05
C PHE A 502 7.33 32.53 24.97
N ILE A 503 7.86 32.80 23.78
CA ILE A 503 9.02 33.70 23.61
C ILE A 503 8.70 35.10 24.16
N LYS A 504 7.52 35.64 23.83
CA LYS A 504 7.09 36.97 24.28
C LYS A 504 6.89 37.06 25.79
N ARG A 505 6.30 36.04 26.41
CA ARG A 505 5.88 36.05 27.81
C ARG A 505 6.82 35.32 28.76
N LYS A 506 7.89 34.69 28.26
CA LYS A 506 8.84 33.91 29.07
C LYS A 506 9.38 34.72 30.24
N SER A 507 9.83 35.96 30.00
CA SER A 507 10.39 36.79 31.08
C SER A 507 9.33 37.16 32.11
N GLU A 508 8.18 37.66 31.65
CA GLU A 508 7.02 37.98 32.49
C GLU A 508 6.63 36.78 33.37
N MET A 509 6.59 35.58 32.79
CA MET A 509 6.17 34.38 33.50
C MET A 509 7.22 33.88 34.48
N LEU A 510 8.51 33.97 34.13
CA LEU A 510 9.59 33.67 35.07
C LEU A 510 9.56 34.60 36.28
N ASP A 511 9.29 35.89 36.07
CA ASP A 511 9.22 36.85 37.15
C ASP A 511 7.96 36.64 38.00
N TRP A 512 6.81 36.35 37.38
CA TRP A 512 5.61 35.95 38.09
C TRP A 512 5.83 34.70 38.96
N VAL A 513 6.49 33.66 38.42
CA VAL A 513 6.82 32.44 39.19
C VAL A 513 7.74 32.77 40.36
N LYS A 514 8.81 33.55 40.13
CA LYS A 514 9.72 33.97 41.20
C LYS A 514 8.96 34.73 42.29
N GLU A 515 8.13 35.70 41.94
CA GLU A 515 7.32 36.44 42.90
C GLU A 515 6.40 35.53 43.73
N ARG A 516 5.76 34.54 43.08
CA ARG A 516 4.90 33.58 43.78
C ARG A 516 5.71 32.67 44.71
N ILE A 517 6.92 32.27 44.32
CA ILE A 517 7.83 31.52 45.20
C ILE A 517 8.22 32.39 46.40
N TYR A 518 8.69 33.62 46.18
CA TYR A 518 9.09 34.55 47.25
C TYR A 518 7.95 34.82 48.23
N LYS A 519 6.73 35.04 47.74
CA LYS A 519 5.54 35.26 48.58
C LYS A 519 5.15 34.04 49.42
N ASN A 520 5.57 32.83 49.04
CA ASN A 520 5.24 31.59 49.73
C ASN A 520 6.46 30.92 50.37
N LEU A 521 7.60 31.63 50.51
CA LEU A 521 8.86 31.05 50.98
C LEU A 521 8.72 30.39 52.36
N ASP A 522 8.07 31.03 53.32
CA ASP A 522 7.92 30.49 54.67
C ASP A 522 7.15 29.16 54.68
N PHE A 523 6.08 29.08 53.87
CA PHE A 523 5.31 27.85 53.70
C PHE A 523 6.14 26.75 53.02
N LEU A 524 6.91 27.11 51.99
CA LEU A 524 7.79 26.17 51.29
C LEU A 524 8.89 25.66 52.22
N TYR A 525 9.51 26.52 53.03
CA TYR A 525 10.51 26.12 54.02
C TYR A 525 9.93 25.20 55.10
N GLN A 526 8.72 25.50 55.60
CA GLN A 526 8.02 24.61 56.53
C GLN A 526 7.72 23.24 55.90
N SER A 527 7.27 23.23 54.64
CA SER A 527 6.96 21.99 53.90
C SER A 527 8.22 21.15 53.67
N ILE A 528 9.35 21.77 53.32
CA ILE A 528 10.65 21.09 53.17
C ILE A 528 11.11 20.51 54.51
N ALA A 529 11.01 21.28 55.60
CA ALA A 529 11.40 20.83 56.93
C ALA A 529 10.56 19.64 57.43
N GLN A 530 9.31 19.53 56.98
CA GLN A 530 8.39 18.45 57.32
C GLN A 530 8.45 17.26 56.34
N GLY A 531 9.13 17.40 55.20
CA GLY A 531 9.17 16.38 54.15
C GLY A 531 7.84 16.15 53.43
N GLU A 532 6.86 17.04 53.58
CA GLU A 532 5.50 16.89 53.05
C GLU A 532 5.01 18.22 52.47
N LEU A 533 4.60 18.22 51.19
CA LEU A 533 4.01 19.40 50.54
C LEU A 533 2.47 19.33 50.63
N LYS A 534 1.90 20.00 51.63
CA LYS A 534 0.43 20.07 51.78
C LYS A 534 -0.15 21.14 50.86
N ILE A 535 -0.54 20.74 49.65
CA ILE A 535 -1.18 21.64 48.69
C ILE A 535 -2.52 22.14 49.27
N ILE A 536 -2.55 23.40 49.73
CA ILE A 536 -3.80 24.07 50.10
C ILE A 536 -4.51 24.42 48.79
N LYS A 537 -5.55 23.66 48.41
CA LYS A 537 -6.37 24.01 47.25
C LYS A 537 -7.01 25.38 47.51
N PRO A 538 -6.91 26.34 46.58
CA PRO A 538 -7.64 27.59 46.70
C PRO A 538 -9.15 27.29 46.68
N LYS A 539 -9.90 28.01 47.51
CA LYS A 539 -11.38 27.97 47.54
C LYS A 539 -11.97 28.53 46.27
#